data_AF-A0A7S1H1L1-F1
#
_entry.id   AF-A0A7S1H1L1-F1
#
_cell.length_a   1.000
_cell.length_b   1.000
_cell.length_c   1.000
_cell.angle_alpha   90.00
_cell.angle_beta   90.00
_cell.angle_gamma   90.00
#
_symmetry.space_group_name_H-M   'P 1'
#
loop_
_entity.id
_entity.type
_entity.pdbx_description
1 polymer ?
#
loop_
_entity_poly.entity_id
_entity_poly.type
_entity_poly.pdbx_seq_one_letter_code
_entity_poly.pdbx_strand_id
1 'polypeptide(L)'
;CNAGVMALPDEATQDGYDVQMQTNHLSHWVLSSELWPLLVTAGERTGDARLVFHSSGVRNFVKKLIPKYYGKNGGNLGGNGSSMLFLGGRWKRYCHTKLANIVCTYALADRVEKAGVTKVKVLAAEPGAAATNLQRTAGASGGMSESTTACIFTMTGQSAEDGACPLLACMANADAQNGDFYIPKGGAA
;
A
#
# COMPACT_ATOMS: atom_id res chain seq x y z
N CYS A 1 0.53 -7.75 -3.48
CA CYS A 1 1.26 -6.97 -2.46
C CYS A 1 0.28 -6.34 -1.46
N ASN A 2 -0.18 -7.12 -0.47
CA ASN A 2 -1.22 -6.75 0.50
C ASN A 2 -0.69 -6.50 1.92
N ALA A 3 0.32 -7.27 2.36
CA ALA A 3 0.83 -7.22 3.72
C ALA A 3 1.25 -5.79 4.11
N GLY A 4 1.06 -5.42 5.37
CA GLY A 4 1.50 -4.12 5.83
C GLY A 4 1.40 -3.92 7.31
N VAL A 5 2.17 -2.95 7.78
CA VAL A 5 2.20 -2.43 9.14
C VAL A 5 1.87 -0.95 9.13
N MET A 6 1.42 -0.43 10.27
CA MET A 6 0.90 0.94 10.37
C MET A 6 1.26 1.55 11.72
N ALA A 7 1.57 2.83 11.70
CA ALA A 7 1.86 3.66 12.87
C ALA A 7 2.91 3.06 13.83
N LEU A 8 3.89 2.31 13.30
CA LEU A 8 4.97 1.75 14.11
C LEU A 8 5.95 2.82 14.59
N PRO A 9 6.73 2.54 15.65
CA PRO A 9 7.86 3.36 16.05
C PRO A 9 8.80 3.69 14.89
N ASP A 10 9.50 4.82 14.99
CA ASP A 10 10.54 5.23 14.06
C ASP A 10 11.78 4.40 14.32
N GLU A 11 11.86 3.27 13.62
CA GLU A 11 12.89 2.27 13.78
C GLU A 11 13.40 1.84 12.41
N ALA A 12 14.71 1.59 12.37
CA ALA A 12 15.33 0.96 11.21
C ALA A 12 15.16 -0.55 11.27
N THR A 13 14.91 -1.16 10.11
CA THR A 13 15.14 -2.59 9.90
C THR A 13 16.65 -2.90 9.92
N GLN A 14 17.00 -4.19 9.84
CA GLN A 14 18.39 -4.62 9.67
C GLN A 14 19.06 -4.04 8.40
N ASP A 15 18.27 -3.70 7.37
CA ASP A 15 18.76 -3.11 6.12
C ASP A 15 18.90 -1.59 6.17
N GLY A 16 18.50 -0.96 7.28
CA GLY A 16 18.61 0.49 7.53
C GLY A 16 17.42 1.33 7.08
N TYR A 17 16.36 0.73 6.53
CA TYR A 17 15.15 1.43 6.07
C TYR A 17 14.13 1.58 7.21
N ASP A 18 13.22 2.55 7.10
CA ASP A 18 12.05 2.61 7.98
C ASP A 18 11.25 1.31 7.92
N VAL A 19 10.90 0.78 9.10
CA VAL A 19 10.18 -0.49 9.24
C VAL A 19 8.87 -0.52 8.45
N GLN A 20 8.14 0.59 8.36
CA GLN A 20 6.90 0.64 7.59
C GLN A 20 7.17 0.68 6.09
N MET A 21 8.11 1.52 5.63
CA MET A 21 8.47 1.61 4.21
C MET A 21 8.99 0.28 3.67
N GLN A 22 9.89 -0.37 4.40
CA GLN A 22 10.43 -1.64 3.95
C GLN A 22 9.35 -2.71 3.90
N THR A 23 8.57 -2.87 4.96
CA THR A 23 7.51 -3.88 5.02
C THR A 23 6.44 -3.66 3.97
N ASN A 24 5.93 -2.43 3.84
CA ASN A 24 4.74 -2.14 3.05
C ASN A 24 5.03 -1.99 1.56
N HIS A 25 6.27 -1.64 1.19
CA HIS A 25 6.62 -1.28 -0.18
C HIS A 25 7.92 -1.93 -0.68
N LEU A 26 9.08 -1.71 -0.04
CA LEU A 26 10.36 -2.14 -0.61
C LEU A 26 10.46 -3.68 -0.70
N SER A 27 10.05 -4.40 0.33
CA SER A 27 10.02 -5.87 0.31
C SER A 27 9.05 -6.41 -0.73
N HIS A 28 7.91 -5.74 -0.93
CA HIS A 28 6.97 -6.08 -1.99
C HIS A 28 7.56 -5.84 -3.38
N TRP A 29 8.26 -4.73 -3.59
CA TRP A 29 8.95 -4.43 -4.84
C TRP A 29 10.00 -5.50 -5.17
N VAL A 30 10.87 -5.83 -4.20
CA VAL A 30 11.89 -6.88 -4.36
C VAL A 30 11.22 -8.21 -4.71
N LEU A 31 10.25 -8.66 -3.91
CA LEU A 31 9.52 -9.91 -4.18
C LEU A 31 8.88 -9.91 -5.58
N SER A 32 8.23 -8.81 -5.98
CA SER A 32 7.61 -8.72 -7.29
C SER A 32 8.62 -8.70 -8.45
N SER A 33 9.82 -8.15 -8.21
CA SER A 33 10.90 -8.12 -9.20
C SER A 33 11.48 -9.51 -9.41
N GLU A 34 11.72 -10.27 -8.33
CA GLU A 34 12.20 -11.65 -8.39
C GLU A 34 11.17 -12.60 -9.03
N LEU A 35 9.87 -12.35 -8.79
CA LEU A 35 8.79 -13.15 -9.39
C LEU A 35 8.42 -12.70 -10.82
N TRP A 36 9.01 -11.62 -11.34
CA TRP A 36 8.64 -11.05 -12.63
C TRP A 36 8.72 -12.06 -13.79
N PRO A 37 9.80 -12.85 -13.96
CA PRO A 37 9.86 -13.85 -15.03
C PRO A 37 8.74 -14.90 -14.94
N LEU A 38 8.32 -15.26 -13.73
CA LEU A 38 7.22 -16.20 -13.50
C LEU A 38 5.86 -15.59 -13.84
N LEU A 39 5.66 -14.29 -13.55
CA LEU A 39 4.45 -13.56 -13.95
C LEU A 39 4.32 -13.48 -15.46
N VAL A 40 5.41 -13.18 -16.18
CA VAL A 40 5.43 -13.18 -17.64
C VAL A 40 5.11 -14.58 -18.18
N THR A 41 5.79 -15.60 -17.66
CA THR A 41 5.54 -17.00 -18.08
C THR A 41 4.08 -17.42 -17.83
N ALA A 42 3.50 -17.03 -16.69
CA ALA A 42 2.10 -17.28 -16.39
C ALA A 42 1.19 -16.55 -17.38
N GLY A 43 1.44 -15.25 -17.63
CA GLY A 43 0.66 -14.44 -18.57
C GLY A 43 0.66 -15.01 -19.98
N GLU A 44 1.80 -15.48 -20.49
CA GLU A 44 1.87 -16.13 -21.81
C GLU A 44 1.10 -17.46 -21.86
N ARG A 45 1.06 -18.19 -20.74
CA ARG A 45 0.34 -19.48 -20.66
C ARG A 45 -1.16 -19.34 -20.48
N THR A 46 -1.61 -18.38 -19.68
CA THR A 46 -3.03 -18.21 -19.30
C THR A 46 -3.72 -17.09 -20.05
N GLY A 47 -2.97 -16.23 -20.72
CA GLY A 47 -3.45 -15.02 -21.37
C GLY A 47 -3.65 -13.82 -20.42
N ASP A 48 -3.45 -14.01 -19.11
CA ASP A 48 -3.66 -12.97 -18.09
C ASP A 48 -2.90 -13.32 -16.79
N ALA A 49 -1.96 -12.46 -16.42
CA ALA A 49 -1.29 -12.45 -15.13
C ALA A 49 -1.35 -11.05 -14.52
N ARG A 50 -1.43 -10.96 -13.19
CA ARG A 50 -1.72 -9.69 -12.51
C ARG A 50 -0.81 -9.48 -11.30
N LEU A 51 -0.19 -8.30 -11.24
CA LEU A 51 0.53 -7.81 -10.06
C LEU A 51 -0.28 -6.68 -9.43
N VAL A 52 -0.78 -6.91 -8.21
CA VAL A 52 -1.67 -5.96 -7.52
C VAL A 52 -0.99 -5.36 -6.30
N PHE A 53 -0.87 -4.02 -6.25
CA PHE A 53 -0.42 -3.29 -5.06
C PHE A 53 -1.59 -2.77 -4.22
N HIS A 54 -1.50 -2.93 -2.90
CA HIS A 54 -2.54 -2.45 -1.99
C HIS A 54 -2.17 -1.08 -1.40
N SER A 55 -2.85 -0.05 -1.87
CA SER A 55 -2.76 1.33 -1.41
C SER A 55 -3.81 1.64 -0.32
N SER A 56 -4.03 2.91 -0.02
CA SER A 56 -5.03 3.42 0.92
C SER A 56 -5.21 4.92 0.72
N GLY A 57 -6.40 5.46 1.03
CA GLY A 57 -6.76 6.88 0.91
C GLY A 57 -5.88 7.78 1.76
N VAL A 58 -5.21 7.23 2.78
CA VAL A 58 -4.23 7.97 3.57
C VAL A 58 -3.05 8.48 2.73
N ARG A 59 -2.81 7.89 1.54
CA ARG A 59 -1.84 8.41 0.57
C ARG A 59 -2.07 9.90 0.28
N ASN A 60 -3.32 10.37 0.32
CA ASN A 60 -3.71 11.73 -0.05
C ASN A 60 -3.28 12.78 1.00
N PHE A 61 -2.84 12.36 2.19
CA PHE A 61 -2.23 13.27 3.19
C PHE A 61 -0.79 13.66 2.85
N VAL A 62 -0.18 13.07 1.82
CA VAL A 62 1.13 13.47 1.28
C VAL A 62 1.03 13.67 -0.24
N LYS A 63 1.49 14.83 -0.74
CA LYS A 63 1.27 15.22 -2.15
C LYS A 63 2.32 14.70 -3.13
N LYS A 64 3.50 14.31 -2.65
CA LYS A 64 4.62 13.89 -3.49
C LYS A 64 5.49 12.88 -2.77
N LEU A 65 6.20 12.04 -3.53
CA LEU A 65 7.28 11.23 -2.99
C LEU A 65 8.37 12.18 -2.48
N ILE A 66 8.79 12.01 -1.22
CA ILE A 66 9.88 12.76 -0.62
C ILE A 66 11.03 11.77 -0.39
N PRO A 67 12.19 11.93 -1.06
CA PRO A 67 13.27 10.94 -1.10
C PRO A 67 13.70 10.41 0.26
N LYS A 68 13.67 11.25 1.30
CA LYS A 68 14.05 10.84 2.66
C LYS A 68 13.25 9.64 3.16
N TYR A 69 11.99 9.42 2.78
CA TYR A 69 11.23 8.28 3.31
C TYR A 69 11.55 6.93 2.62
N TYR A 70 12.38 6.94 1.58
CA TYR A 70 12.70 5.77 0.74
C TYR A 70 14.17 5.34 0.87
N GLY A 71 14.97 6.11 1.60
CA GLY A 71 16.39 5.85 1.84
C GLY A 71 16.64 5.05 3.12
N LYS A 72 17.92 4.75 3.36
CA LYS A 72 18.39 4.08 4.59
C LYS A 72 18.54 5.08 5.75
N ASN A 73 17.42 5.52 6.29
CA ASN A 73 17.36 6.49 7.38
C ASN A 73 16.24 6.18 8.38
N GLY A 74 15.90 4.89 8.55
CA GLY A 74 14.99 4.48 9.61
C GLY A 74 15.48 4.96 10.98
N GLY A 75 14.57 5.35 11.86
CA GLY A 75 14.91 5.98 13.15
C GLY A 75 15.16 7.47 13.09
N ASN A 76 15.23 8.09 11.90
CA ASN A 76 15.45 9.54 11.73
C ASN A 76 14.41 10.18 10.79
N LEU A 77 13.14 9.83 10.98
CA LEU A 77 12.03 10.21 10.11
C LEU A 77 10.85 10.79 10.91
N GLY A 78 11.18 11.67 11.86
CA GLY A 78 10.22 12.47 12.61
C GLY A 78 9.65 11.80 13.86
N GLY A 79 10.19 10.64 14.26
CA GLY A 79 9.92 10.01 15.55
C GLY A 79 8.51 9.43 15.71
N ASN A 80 8.11 9.27 16.96
CA ASN A 80 6.91 8.53 17.38
C ASN A 80 5.68 9.42 17.63
N GLY A 81 5.74 10.70 17.27
CA GLY A 81 4.63 11.63 17.51
C GLY A 81 3.31 11.13 16.92
N SER A 82 2.27 11.04 17.77
CA SER A 82 0.91 10.61 17.45
C SER A 82 -0.11 11.75 17.51
N SER A 83 0.34 12.98 17.75
CA SER A 83 -0.49 14.11 18.19
C SER A 83 -1.60 14.53 17.22
N MET A 84 -1.59 14.06 15.98
CA MET A 84 -2.73 14.12 15.06
C MET A 84 -2.68 12.93 14.08
N LEU A 85 -3.83 12.26 13.90
CA LEU A 85 -4.02 11.19 12.92
C LEU A 85 -3.61 11.68 11.53
N PHE A 86 -2.82 10.89 10.81
CA PHE A 86 -2.26 11.21 9.47
C PHE A 86 -1.25 12.37 9.39
N LEU A 87 -1.01 13.12 10.47
CA LEU A 87 -0.10 14.29 10.46
C LEU A 87 1.20 14.10 11.27
N GLY A 88 1.19 13.21 12.26
CA GLY A 88 2.39 12.84 13.05
C GLY A 88 3.44 12.07 12.25
N GLY A 89 4.68 11.99 12.76
CA GLY A 89 5.82 11.36 12.08
C GLY A 89 5.55 9.94 11.62
N ARG A 90 5.08 9.07 12.53
CA ARG A 90 4.72 7.67 12.23
C ARG A 90 3.67 7.55 11.12
N TRP A 91 2.69 8.46 11.12
CA TRP A 91 1.63 8.46 10.13
C TRP A 91 2.10 9.00 8.79
N LYS A 92 2.95 10.03 8.76
CA LYS A 92 3.58 10.52 7.53
C LYS A 92 4.40 9.42 6.85
N ARG A 93 5.19 8.66 7.62
CA ARG A 93 5.91 7.49 7.11
C ARG A 93 4.94 6.48 6.48
N TYR A 94 3.87 6.12 7.19
CA TYR A 94 2.82 5.22 6.66
C TYR A 94 2.17 5.76 5.37
N CYS A 95 1.77 7.04 5.34
CA CYS A 95 1.18 7.68 4.17
C CYS A 95 2.13 7.63 2.97
N HIS A 96 3.43 7.85 3.19
CA HIS A 96 4.45 7.70 2.16
C HIS A 96 4.52 6.27 1.61
N THR A 97 4.33 5.23 2.43
CA THR A 97 4.30 3.84 1.95
C THR A 97 3.11 3.58 1.02
N LYS A 98 1.93 4.15 1.32
CA LYS A 98 0.73 3.99 0.51
C LYS A 98 0.79 4.83 -0.78
N LEU A 99 1.38 6.02 -0.72
CA LEU A 99 1.72 6.78 -1.92
C LEU A 99 2.73 6.02 -2.81
N ALA A 100 3.72 5.36 -2.20
CA ALA A 100 4.71 4.55 -2.93
C ALA A 100 4.05 3.44 -3.76
N ASN A 101 3.10 2.71 -3.15
CA ASN A 101 2.39 1.63 -3.81
C ASN A 101 1.66 2.10 -5.08
N ILE A 102 0.91 3.21 -5.01
CA ILE A 102 0.18 3.71 -6.18
C ILE A 102 1.10 4.30 -7.25
N VAL A 103 2.14 5.05 -6.87
CA VAL A 103 3.10 5.60 -7.84
C VAL A 103 3.88 4.49 -8.53
N CYS A 104 4.25 3.44 -7.79
CA CYS A 104 4.90 2.27 -8.34
C CYS A 104 3.99 1.51 -9.31
N THR A 105 2.70 1.36 -9.00
CA THR A 105 1.73 0.77 -9.94
C THR A 105 1.75 1.50 -11.27
N TYR A 106 1.58 2.82 -11.29
CA TYR A 106 1.55 3.58 -12.54
C TYR A 106 2.89 3.56 -13.27
N ALA A 107 4.00 3.75 -12.56
CA ALA A 107 5.33 3.74 -13.17
C ALA A 107 5.70 2.37 -13.74
N LEU A 108 5.30 1.27 -13.09
CA LEU A 108 5.55 -0.07 -13.59
C LEU A 108 4.59 -0.42 -14.72
N ALA A 109 3.30 -0.06 -14.63
CA ALA A 109 2.34 -0.25 -15.72
C ALA A 109 2.84 0.37 -17.04
N ASP A 110 3.33 1.61 -17.00
CA ASP A 110 3.93 2.31 -18.15
C ASP A 110 5.18 1.59 -18.68
N ARG A 111 6.06 1.10 -17.80
CA ARG A 111 7.26 0.35 -18.21
C ARG A 111 6.93 -0.99 -18.87
N VAL A 112 5.95 -1.70 -18.33
CA VAL A 112 5.48 -3.01 -18.84
C VAL A 112 4.91 -2.86 -20.24
N GLU A 113 4.09 -1.82 -20.45
CA GLU A 113 3.55 -1.47 -21.77
C GLU A 113 4.65 -1.11 -22.76
N LYS A 114 5.60 -0.25 -22.37
CA LYS A 114 6.75 0.13 -23.22
C LYS A 114 7.68 -1.05 -23.54
N ALA A 115 7.72 -2.06 -22.68
CA ALA A 115 8.47 -3.29 -22.91
C ALA A 115 7.72 -4.30 -23.81
N GLY A 116 6.49 -3.99 -24.24
CA GLY A 116 5.68 -4.87 -25.07
C GLY A 116 5.10 -6.07 -24.33
N VAL A 117 5.09 -6.05 -22.99
CA VAL A 117 4.50 -7.12 -22.17
C VAL A 117 3.00 -6.89 -22.10
N THR A 118 2.23 -7.64 -22.88
CA THR A 118 0.77 -7.43 -23.03
C THR A 118 -0.08 -8.35 -22.16
N LYS A 119 0.50 -9.40 -21.59
CA LYS A 119 -0.21 -10.44 -20.80
C LYS A 119 -0.02 -10.32 -19.30
N VAL A 120 0.70 -9.28 -18.84
CA VAL A 120 0.86 -8.97 -17.42
C VAL A 120 0.28 -7.58 -17.15
N LYS A 121 -0.65 -7.49 -16.21
CA LYS A 121 -1.26 -6.22 -15.77
C LYS A 121 -0.72 -5.83 -14.41
N VAL A 122 -0.40 -4.56 -14.24
CA VAL A 122 -0.02 -3.97 -12.95
C VAL A 122 -1.16 -3.09 -12.49
N LEU A 123 -1.70 -3.41 -11.32
CA LEU A 123 -2.96 -2.85 -10.83
C LEU A 123 -2.75 -2.32 -9.41
N ALA A 124 -3.65 -1.44 -8.97
CA ALA A 124 -3.76 -1.05 -7.58
C ALA A 124 -5.17 -1.26 -7.06
N ALA A 125 -5.26 -1.58 -5.78
CA ALA A 125 -6.50 -1.55 -5.02
C ALA A 125 -6.28 -0.66 -3.80
N GLU A 126 -7.35 -0.03 -3.32
CA GLU A 126 -7.43 0.48 -1.96
C GLU A 126 -8.67 -0.14 -1.33
N PRO A 127 -8.64 -0.51 -0.04
CA PRO A 127 -9.77 -1.18 0.55
C PRO A 127 -10.90 -0.20 0.84
N GLY A 128 -10.63 1.11 0.94
CA GLY A 128 -11.49 2.13 1.54
C GLY A 128 -11.28 2.20 3.06
N ALA A 129 -12.21 2.82 3.79
CA ALA A 129 -12.21 2.83 5.24
C ALA A 129 -12.74 1.49 5.79
N ALA A 130 -11.93 0.42 5.73
CA ALA A 130 -12.28 -0.92 6.22
C ALA A 130 -11.82 -1.14 7.68
N ALA A 131 -12.70 -1.73 8.48
CA ALA A 131 -12.36 -2.25 9.80
C ALA A 131 -11.57 -3.55 9.65
N THR A 132 -10.25 -3.52 9.83
CA THR A 132 -9.39 -4.72 9.71
C THR A 132 -8.55 -4.94 10.97
N ASN A 133 -7.81 -6.05 11.03
CA ASN A 133 -6.89 -6.31 12.13
C ASN A 133 -5.64 -5.41 12.15
N LEU A 134 -5.40 -4.59 11.11
CA LEU A 134 -4.25 -3.67 11.01
C LEU A 134 -4.28 -2.60 12.10
N GLN A 135 -5.48 -2.22 12.53
CA GLN A 135 -5.74 -1.29 13.62
C GLN A 135 -5.21 -1.83 14.97
N ARG A 136 -5.32 -3.13 15.21
CA ARG A 136 -4.95 -3.76 16.49
C ARG A 136 -3.43 -3.79 16.71
N THR A 137 -2.64 -4.03 15.67
CA THR A 137 -1.17 -4.02 15.78
C THR A 137 -0.63 -2.60 16.00
N ALA A 138 -1.24 -1.59 15.36
CA ALA A 138 -0.92 -0.19 15.59
C ALA A 138 -1.25 0.29 17.03
N GLY A 139 -2.36 -0.20 17.60
CA GLY A 139 -2.71 0.05 19.00
C GLY A 139 -1.70 -0.57 19.97
N ALA A 140 -1.34 -1.84 19.75
CA ALA A 140 -0.36 -2.55 20.58
C ALA A 140 1.05 -1.92 20.58
N SER A 141 1.44 -1.25 19.49
CA SER A 141 2.72 -0.52 19.39
C SER A 141 2.66 0.94 19.87
N GLY A 142 1.59 1.33 20.57
CA GLY A 142 1.39 2.70 21.07
C GLY A 142 1.22 3.75 19.96
N GLY A 143 0.90 3.32 18.73
CA GLY A 143 0.67 4.19 17.58
C GLY A 143 -0.76 4.67 17.41
N MET A 144 -1.66 4.09 18.19
CA MET A 144 -3.07 4.41 18.17
C MET A 144 -3.58 4.38 19.61
N SER A 145 -4.13 5.50 20.08
CA SER A 145 -4.88 5.50 21.33
C SER A 145 -6.23 4.78 21.14
N GLU A 146 -6.89 4.38 22.22
CA GLU A 146 -8.24 3.82 22.16
C GLU A 146 -9.22 4.78 21.48
N SER A 147 -9.11 6.08 21.72
CA SER A 147 -9.96 7.09 21.07
C SER A 147 -9.64 7.26 19.58
N THR A 148 -8.37 7.17 19.17
CA THR A 148 -7.98 7.13 17.75
C THR A 148 -8.49 5.86 17.07
N THR A 149 -8.42 4.73 17.76
CA THR A 149 -8.95 3.45 17.27
C THR A 149 -10.45 3.53 17.08
N ALA A 150 -11.18 4.03 18.08
CA ALA A 150 -12.62 4.24 18.01
C ALA A 150 -12.99 5.20 16.87
N CYS A 151 -12.26 6.31 16.70
CA CYS A 151 -12.47 7.28 15.61
C CYS A 151 -12.26 6.64 14.22
N ILE A 152 -11.18 5.89 14.03
CA ILE A 152 -10.97 5.14 12.78
C ILE A 152 -12.10 4.14 12.59
N PHE A 153 -12.50 3.39 13.62
CA PHE A 153 -13.62 2.45 13.55
C PHE A 153 -14.96 3.12 13.20
N THR A 154 -15.22 4.34 13.70
CA THR A 154 -16.42 5.11 13.34
C THR A 154 -16.35 5.71 11.94
N MET A 155 -15.13 6.02 11.46
CA MET A 155 -14.89 6.45 10.07
C MET A 155 -14.85 5.27 9.09
N THR A 156 -14.59 4.05 9.57
CA THR A 156 -14.55 2.83 8.77
C THR A 156 -15.93 2.16 8.78
N GLY A 157 -16.80 2.61 7.89
CA GLY A 157 -18.17 2.10 7.79
C GLY A 157 -18.33 0.77 7.05
N GLN A 158 -17.28 0.22 6.45
CA GLN A 158 -17.36 -0.99 5.62
C GLN A 158 -16.70 -2.21 6.29
N SER A 159 -17.28 -3.38 6.01
CA SER A 159 -16.79 -4.68 6.50
C SER A 159 -15.41 -5.04 5.90
N ALA A 160 -14.76 -6.05 6.45
CA ALA A 160 -13.51 -6.56 5.87
C ALA A 160 -13.77 -7.20 4.50
N GLU A 161 -14.94 -7.82 4.33
CA GLU A 161 -15.45 -8.41 3.11
C GLU A 161 -15.62 -7.34 2.02
N ASP A 162 -16.29 -6.23 2.34
CA ASP A 162 -16.45 -5.10 1.42
C ASP A 162 -15.10 -4.46 1.09
N GLY A 163 -14.22 -4.35 2.10
CA GLY A 163 -12.86 -3.86 1.91
C GLY A 163 -11.99 -4.73 1.01
N ALA A 164 -12.35 -6.01 0.83
CA ALA A 164 -11.65 -6.92 -0.08
C ALA A 164 -12.14 -6.80 -1.53
N CYS A 165 -13.32 -6.23 -1.78
CA CYS A 165 -13.91 -6.11 -3.11
C CYS A 165 -12.98 -5.42 -4.14
N PRO A 166 -12.27 -4.33 -3.83
CA PRO A 166 -11.33 -3.72 -4.76
C PRO A 166 -10.17 -4.65 -5.15
N LEU A 167 -9.65 -5.45 -4.21
CA LEU A 167 -8.63 -6.47 -4.51
C LEU A 167 -9.22 -7.58 -5.39
N LEU A 168 -10.43 -8.06 -5.09
CA LEU A 168 -11.13 -9.06 -5.89
C LEU A 168 -11.37 -8.55 -7.31
N ALA A 169 -11.75 -7.28 -7.47
CA ALA A 169 -11.89 -6.65 -8.78
C ALA A 169 -10.55 -6.64 -9.54
N CYS A 170 -9.45 -6.23 -8.91
CA CYS A 170 -8.12 -6.34 -9.52
C CYS A 170 -7.77 -7.78 -9.93
N MET A 171 -8.12 -8.79 -9.14
CA MET A 171 -7.73 -10.17 -9.41
C MET A 171 -8.61 -10.88 -10.44
N ALA A 172 -9.91 -10.60 -10.45
CA ALA A 172 -10.90 -11.43 -11.14
C ALA A 172 -11.76 -10.67 -12.18
N ASN A 173 -11.77 -9.33 -12.20
CA ASN A 173 -12.53 -8.60 -13.21
C ASN A 173 -11.92 -8.84 -14.60
N ALA A 174 -12.67 -9.43 -15.51
CA ALA A 174 -12.22 -9.71 -16.88
C ALA A 174 -11.84 -8.42 -17.64
N ASP A 175 -12.54 -7.32 -17.34
CA ASP A 175 -12.37 -6.04 -18.03
C ASP A 175 -11.26 -5.18 -17.43
N ALA A 176 -10.57 -5.64 -16.39
CA ALA A 176 -9.48 -4.90 -15.77
C ALA A 176 -8.33 -4.64 -16.76
N GLN A 177 -7.89 -3.40 -16.83
CA GLN A 177 -6.80 -2.93 -17.70
C GLN A 177 -5.53 -2.67 -16.90
N ASN A 178 -4.38 -2.75 -17.58
CA ASN A 178 -3.10 -2.38 -16.98
C ASN A 178 -3.16 -0.93 -16.49
N GLY A 179 -2.72 -0.69 -15.26
CA GLY A 179 -2.78 0.62 -14.62
C GLY A 179 -4.09 0.94 -13.90
N ASP A 180 -5.12 0.09 -13.95
CA ASP A 180 -6.36 0.36 -13.22
C ASP A 180 -6.12 0.48 -11.71
N PHE A 181 -6.89 1.37 -11.09
CA PHE A 181 -6.93 1.57 -9.65
C PHE A 181 -8.37 1.46 -9.14
N TYR A 182 -8.63 0.40 -8.36
CA TYR A 182 -9.95 0.11 -7.82
C TYR A 182 -10.09 0.65 -6.40
N ILE A 183 -11.17 1.41 -6.16
CA ILE A 183 -11.59 1.93 -4.87
C ILE A 183 -13.08 1.65 -4.65
N PRO A 184 -13.57 1.48 -3.41
CA PRO A 184 -15.00 1.36 -3.17
C PRO A 184 -15.76 2.63 -3.60
N LYS A 185 -16.99 2.46 -4.07
CA LYS A 185 -17.89 3.60 -4.35
C LYS A 185 -18.06 4.46 -3.09
N GLY A 186 -17.77 5.76 -3.20
CA GLY A 186 -17.83 6.72 -2.07
C GLY A 186 -16.49 6.98 -1.37
N GLY A 187 -15.40 6.29 -1.76
CA GLY A 187 -14.05 6.65 -1.34
C GLY A 187 -13.58 7.94 -2.02
N ALA A 188 -12.93 8.84 -1.28
CA ALA A 188 -12.28 10.01 -1.87
C ALA A 188 -11.09 9.56 -2.73
N ALA A 189 -11.17 9.81 -4.05
CA ALA A 189 -10.09 9.55 -5.00
C ALA A 189 -8.85 10.38 -4.67
#